data_AF-A0A645F390-F1
#
_entry.id   AF-A0A645F390-F1
#
_cell.length_a   1.000
_cell.length_b   1.000
_cell.length_c   1.000
_cell.angle_alpha   90.00
_cell.angle_beta   90.00
_cell.angle_gamma   90.00
#
_symmetry.space_group_name_H-M   'P 1'
#
loop_
_entity.id
_entity.type
_entity.pdbx_description
1 polymer ?
#
loop_
_entity_poly.entity_id
_entity_poly.type
_entity_poly.pdbx_seq_one_letter_code
_entity_poly.pdbx_strand_id
1 'polypeptide(L)'
;MVANTIGMNAQRGDDVKVVAMDFGANADEALEESGISDTMKLLGFALLAVALASIIGFIIISRIKKKKAEEDEEYDDVDEVELINKKIEEMESASKSENEEEENITLEEEVRKYASENPDRVTDLINSWLNV
;
A
#
# COMPACT_ATOMS: atom_id res chain seq x y z
N MET A 1 37.71 56.38 13.01
CA MET A 1 37.53 56.81 11.61
C MET A 1 36.17 56.42 11.01
N VAL A 2 35.26 55.74 11.72
CA VAL A 2 33.92 55.35 11.19
C VAL A 2 32.91 56.51 11.26
N ALA A 3 32.81 57.20 12.41
CA ALA A 3 31.84 58.27 12.63
C ALA A 3 31.97 59.48 11.67
N ASN A 4 33.20 59.86 11.32
CA ASN A 4 33.45 60.97 10.40
C ASN A 4 33.08 60.64 8.95
N THR A 5 33.22 59.38 8.54
CA THR A 5 32.91 58.93 7.17
C THR A 5 31.41 58.90 6.88
N ILE A 6 30.60 58.64 7.91
CA ILE A 6 29.13 58.57 7.80
C ILE A 6 28.43 59.90 8.11
N GLY A 7 29.18 60.97 8.41
CA GLY A 7 28.60 62.29 8.71
C GLY A 7 27.78 62.31 10.01
N MET A 8 28.25 61.61 11.05
CA MET A 8 27.58 61.53 12.35
C MET A 8 27.43 62.92 12.99
N ASN A 9 26.22 63.24 13.46
CA ASN A 9 25.95 64.51 14.14
C ASN A 9 25.25 64.30 15.49
N ALA A 10 26.00 64.52 16.58
CA ALA A 10 25.50 64.35 17.95
C ALA A 10 24.34 65.31 18.32
N GLN A 11 24.23 66.48 17.69
CA GLN A 11 23.16 67.45 17.95
C GLN A 11 21.82 67.02 17.34
N ARG A 12 21.86 66.14 16.32
CA ARG A 12 20.69 65.45 15.77
C ARG A 12 20.28 64.24 16.62
N GLY A 13 21.11 63.83 17.58
CA GLY A 13 20.90 62.67 18.42
C GLY A 13 21.43 61.36 17.84
N ASP A 14 22.34 61.41 16.87
CA ASP A 14 22.96 60.20 16.32
C ASP A 14 23.91 59.55 17.33
N ASP A 15 23.83 58.23 17.47
CA ASP A 15 24.75 57.42 18.26
C ASP A 15 25.24 56.21 17.44
N VAL A 16 26.52 55.86 17.59
CA VAL A 16 27.18 54.80 16.81
C VAL A 16 27.99 53.91 17.73
N LYS A 17 27.58 52.65 17.79
CA LYS A 17 28.28 51.60 18.52
C LYS A 17 28.99 50.67 17.54
N VAL A 18 30.31 50.70 17.55
CA VAL A 18 31.13 49.74 16.81
C VAL A 18 31.36 48.52 17.70
N VAL A 19 30.83 47.38 17.28
CA VAL A 19 31.07 46.09 17.95
C VAL A 19 31.98 45.26 17.06
N ALA A 20 33.08 44.79 17.62
CA ALA A 20 33.89 43.77 16.98
C ALA A 20 33.24 42.41 17.24
N MET A 21 32.94 41.68 16.17
CA MET A 21 32.53 40.28 16.23
C MET A 21 33.54 39.45 15.47
N ASP A 22 33.80 38.24 15.97
CA ASP A 22 34.57 37.26 15.23
C ASP A 22 33.70 36.74 14.07
N PHE A 23 34.25 36.76 12.86
CA PHE A 23 33.56 36.29 11.65
C PHE A 23 33.87 34.80 11.35
N GLY A 24 34.59 34.12 12.25
CA GLY A 24 34.94 32.71 12.13
C GLY A 24 34.24 31.82 13.16
N ALA A 25 33.82 30.63 12.70
CA ALA A 25 33.38 29.46 13.47
C ALA A 25 31.94 29.42 14.01
N ASN A 26 30.94 29.77 13.19
CA ASN A 26 29.55 29.30 13.42
C ASN A 26 28.83 28.84 12.14
N ALA A 27 29.48 28.88 10.97
CA ALA A 27 28.88 28.35 9.74
C ALA A 27 28.75 26.82 9.78
N ASP A 28 29.69 26.15 10.46
CA ASP A 28 29.64 24.70 10.67
C ASP A 28 28.71 24.31 11.83
N GLU A 29 28.66 25.07 12.93
CA GLU A 29 27.76 24.81 14.06
C GLU A 29 26.27 25.03 13.72
N ALA A 30 25.95 26.00 12.84
CA ALA A 30 24.58 26.20 12.36
C ALA A 30 24.11 25.09 11.40
N LEU A 31 25.03 24.31 10.82
CA LEU A 31 24.73 23.12 10.03
C LEU A 31 24.66 21.85 10.91
N GLU A 32 25.39 21.83 12.02
CA GLU A 32 25.42 20.72 12.98
C GLU A 32 24.19 20.68 13.91
N GLU A 33 23.41 21.77 14.01
CA GLU A 33 22.13 21.77 14.72
C GLU A 33 21.00 21.05 13.96
N SER A 34 21.25 20.63 12.70
CA SER A 34 20.44 19.61 12.01
C SER A 34 20.97 18.19 12.27
N GLY A 35 21.86 18.03 13.25
CA GLY A 35 22.36 16.76 13.72
C GLY A 35 21.24 16.00 14.40
N ILE A 36 20.81 14.90 13.77
CA ILE A 36 19.98 13.84 14.35
C ILE A 36 20.42 13.66 15.81
N SER A 37 19.60 14.14 16.74
CA SER A 37 19.92 14.11 18.16
C SER A 37 20.27 12.69 18.55
N ASP A 38 21.19 12.49 19.50
CA ASP A 38 21.60 11.14 19.87
C ASP A 38 20.42 10.26 20.32
N THR A 39 19.32 10.87 20.76
CA THR A 39 18.02 10.24 21.00
C THR A 39 17.36 9.65 19.75
N MET A 40 17.50 10.28 18.59
CA MET A 40 16.94 9.82 17.32
C MET A 40 17.80 8.71 16.69
N LYS A 41 19.13 8.73 16.88
CA LYS A 41 20.01 7.59 16.57
C LYS A 41 19.68 6.38 17.45
N LEU A 42 19.49 6.60 18.75
CA LEU A 42 19.13 5.56 19.71
C LEU A 42 17.74 4.96 19.40
N LEU A 43 16.77 5.78 18.98
CA LEU A 43 15.47 5.31 18.51
C LEU A 43 15.58 4.47 17.23
N GLY A 44 16.46 4.85 16.30
CA GLY A 44 16.77 4.06 15.10
C GLY A 44 17.36 2.69 15.43
N PHE A 45 18.33 2.63 16.34
CA PHE A 45 18.89 1.36 16.81
C PHE A 45 17.87 0.51 17.58
N ALA A 46 16.99 1.12 18.37
CA ALA A 46 15.92 0.42 19.07
C ALA A 46 14.93 -0.23 18.10
N LEU A 47 14.51 0.50 17.05
CA LEU A 47 13.62 -0.06 16.01
C LEU A 47 14.28 -1.20 15.24
N LEU A 48 15.56 -1.08 14.91
CA LEU A 48 16.32 -2.13 14.23
C LEU A 48 16.47 -3.38 15.10
N ALA A 49 16.70 -3.22 16.41
CA ALA A 49 16.77 -4.32 17.36
C ALA A 49 15.43 -5.07 17.48
N VAL A 50 14.31 -4.34 17.53
CA VAL A 50 12.96 -4.94 17.56
C VAL A 50 12.66 -5.70 16.27
N ALA A 51 13.03 -5.16 15.11
CA ALA A 51 12.83 -5.84 13.83
C ALA A 51 13.61 -7.16 13.74
N LEU A 52 14.87 -7.17 14.17
CA LEU A 52 15.69 -8.39 14.21
C LEU A 52 15.15 -9.42 15.22
N ALA A 53 14.76 -8.99 16.42
CA ALA A 53 14.15 -9.87 17.41
C ALA A 53 12.84 -10.50 16.90
N SER A 54 12.04 -9.74 16.14
CA SER A 54 10.79 -10.22 15.54
C SER A 54 11.03 -11.32 14.51
N ILE A 55 12.05 -11.16 13.66
CA ILE A 55 12.45 -12.16 12.66
C ILE A 55 12.93 -13.45 13.34
N ILE A 56 13.78 -13.32 14.36
CA ILE A 56 14.29 -14.48 15.12
C ILE A 56 13.14 -15.19 15.84
N GLY A 57 12.24 -14.44 16.48
CA GLY A 57 11.04 -14.97 17.13
C GLY A 57 10.14 -15.74 16.15
N PHE A 58 9.89 -15.18 14.96
CA PHE A 58 9.11 -15.84 13.92
C PHE A 58 9.75 -17.16 13.47
N ILE A 59 11.07 -17.21 13.27
CA ILE A 59 11.78 -18.43 12.88
C ILE A 59 11.69 -19.50 13.97
N ILE A 60 11.85 -19.13 15.25
CA ILE A 60 11.75 -20.05 16.38
C ILE A 60 10.33 -20.62 16.49
N ILE A 61 9.30 -19.76 16.43
CA ILE A 61 7.90 -20.19 16.48
C ILE A 61 7.57 -21.12 15.30
N SER A 62 8.02 -20.77 14.10
CA SER A 62 7.81 -21.60 12.91
C SER A 62 8.48 -22.97 13.04
N ARG A 63 9.70 -23.04 13.57
CA ARG A 63 10.42 -24.30 13.84
C ARG A 63 9.73 -25.15 14.92
N ILE A 64 9.20 -24.55 15.98
CA ILE A 64 8.48 -25.29 17.04
C ILE A 64 7.14 -25.81 16.51
N LYS A 65 6.42 -25.01 15.71
CA LYS A 65 5.18 -25.46 15.07
C LYS A 65 5.44 -26.63 14.10
N LYS A 66 6.51 -26.57 13.30
CA LYS A 66 6.90 -27.67 12.40
C LYS A 66 7.31 -28.94 13.14
N LYS A 67 8.00 -28.84 14.28
CA LYS A 67 8.34 -30.01 15.09
C LYS A 67 7.14 -30.63 15.81
N LYS A 68 6.12 -29.84 16.12
CA LYS A 68 4.84 -30.36 16.63
C LYS A 68 4.00 -30.96 15.51
N ALA A 69 4.10 -30.43 14.30
CA ALA A 69 3.53 -31.04 13.11
C ALA A 69 4.21 -32.38 12.79
N GLU A 70 5.54 -32.49 12.89
CA GLU A 70 6.28 -33.76 12.70
C GLU A 70 5.89 -34.88 13.68
N GLU A 71 5.32 -34.58 14.86
CA GLU A 71 4.80 -35.60 15.81
C GLU A 71 3.33 -35.99 15.51
N ASP A 72 2.60 -35.17 14.75
CA ASP A 72 1.26 -35.46 14.20
C ASP A 72 1.30 -35.93 12.71
N GLU A 73 2.45 -35.80 12.03
CA GLU A 73 2.69 -36.12 10.60
C GLU A 73 2.94 -37.61 10.33
N GLU A 74 2.51 -38.54 11.19
CA GLU A 74 2.28 -39.94 10.74
C GLU A 74 0.83 -40.13 10.22
N TYR A 75 -0.05 -39.13 10.35
CA TYR A 75 -1.44 -39.22 9.89
C TYR A 75 -1.91 -38.13 8.89
N ASP A 76 -1.14 -37.07 8.61
CA ASP A 76 -1.68 -35.89 7.89
C ASP A 76 -1.35 -35.82 6.38
N ASP A 77 -0.49 -36.68 5.85
CA ASP A 77 -0.12 -36.62 4.41
C ASP A 77 -1.21 -37.22 3.48
N VAL A 78 -2.27 -37.81 4.07
CA VAL A 78 -3.47 -38.28 3.35
C VAL A 78 -4.57 -37.20 3.34
N ASP A 79 -4.56 -36.28 4.31
CA ASP A 79 -5.63 -35.30 4.51
C ASP A 79 -5.54 -34.11 3.54
N GLU A 80 -4.34 -33.65 3.16
CA GLU A 80 -4.23 -32.51 2.24
C GLU A 80 -4.73 -32.84 0.82
N VAL A 81 -4.46 -34.06 0.33
CA VAL A 81 -4.95 -34.53 -0.98
C VAL A 81 -6.46 -34.80 -0.94
N GLU A 82 -6.98 -35.35 0.17
CA GLU A 82 -8.42 -35.56 0.36
C GLU A 82 -9.18 -34.23 0.52
N LEU A 83 -8.60 -33.24 1.20
CA LEU A 83 -9.13 -31.88 1.31
C LEU A 83 -9.14 -31.15 -0.03
N ILE A 84 -8.09 -31.28 -0.85
CA ILE A 84 -8.06 -30.73 -2.21
C ILE A 84 -9.11 -31.41 -3.08
N ASN A 85 -9.22 -32.74 -3.04
CA ASN A 85 -10.24 -33.47 -3.81
C ASN A 85 -11.65 -33.12 -3.36
N LYS A 86 -11.90 -32.99 -2.06
CA LYS A 86 -13.19 -32.55 -1.51
C LYS A 86 -13.52 -31.10 -1.88
N LYS A 87 -12.52 -30.22 -1.91
CA LYS A 87 -12.68 -28.83 -2.37
C LYS A 87 -12.98 -28.76 -3.86
N ILE A 88 -12.37 -29.64 -4.66
CA ILE A 88 -12.64 -29.77 -6.09
C ILE A 88 -14.05 -30.34 -6.30
N GLU A 89 -14.48 -31.34 -5.54
CA GLU A 89 -15.81 -31.92 -5.60
C GLU A 89 -16.90 -30.94 -5.11
N GLU A 90 -16.63 -30.14 -4.08
CA GLU A 90 -17.50 -29.03 -3.67
C GLU A 90 -17.57 -27.92 -4.73
N MET A 91 -16.46 -27.59 -5.40
CA MET A 91 -16.47 -26.61 -6.50
C MET A 91 -17.15 -27.16 -7.75
N GLU A 92 -17.00 -28.44 -8.05
CA GLU A 92 -17.64 -29.09 -9.19
C GLU A 92 -19.14 -29.26 -8.93
N SER A 93 -19.56 -29.61 -7.71
CA SER A 93 -20.98 -29.68 -7.33
C SER A 93 -21.64 -28.30 -7.19
N ALA A 94 -20.93 -27.29 -6.67
CA ALA A 94 -21.40 -25.91 -6.67
C ALA A 94 -21.50 -25.36 -8.11
N SER A 95 -20.52 -25.66 -8.97
CA SER A 95 -20.59 -25.31 -10.39
C SER A 95 -21.71 -26.07 -11.10
N LYS A 96 -21.97 -27.34 -10.75
CA LYS A 96 -23.08 -28.12 -11.32
C LYS A 96 -24.45 -27.60 -10.86
N SER A 97 -24.54 -27.15 -9.61
CA SER A 97 -25.72 -26.51 -9.02
C SER A 97 -26.01 -25.13 -9.61
N GLU A 98 -24.99 -24.38 -10.03
CA GLU A 98 -25.13 -23.04 -10.62
C GLU A 98 -25.30 -23.10 -12.15
N ASN A 99 -24.85 -24.18 -12.79
CA ASN A 99 -24.91 -24.39 -14.24
C ASN A 99 -26.17 -25.17 -14.71
N GLU A 100 -27.07 -25.57 -13.81
CA GLU A 100 -28.40 -26.07 -14.20
C GLU A 100 -29.41 -24.93 -14.49
N GLU A 101 -29.11 -23.68 -14.10
CA GLU A 101 -29.92 -22.50 -14.48
C GLU A 101 -29.31 -21.71 -15.66
N GLU A 102 -28.02 -21.89 -15.94
CA GLU A 102 -27.35 -21.36 -17.14
C GLU A 102 -27.17 -22.46 -18.20
N GLU A 103 -28.25 -23.17 -18.52
CA GLU A 103 -28.30 -23.92 -19.79
C GLU A 103 -28.14 -22.93 -20.95
N ASN A 104 -26.89 -22.74 -21.39
CA ASN A 104 -26.46 -22.40 -22.73
C ASN A 104 -27.50 -21.60 -23.53
N ILE A 105 -27.89 -20.41 -23.06
CA ILE A 105 -28.75 -19.53 -23.85
C ILE A 105 -28.00 -19.24 -25.15
N THR A 106 -28.48 -19.85 -26.22
CA THR A 106 -27.85 -19.68 -27.52
C THR A 106 -28.06 -18.24 -27.98
N LEU A 107 -27.17 -17.70 -28.81
CA LEU A 107 -27.33 -16.36 -29.39
C LEU A 107 -28.72 -16.17 -30.04
N GLU A 108 -29.33 -17.25 -30.55
CA GLU A 108 -30.69 -17.23 -31.09
C GLU A 108 -31.75 -16.97 -30.01
N GLU A 109 -31.64 -17.61 -28.84
CA GLU A 109 -32.57 -17.44 -27.73
C GLU A 109 -32.44 -16.05 -27.10
N GLU A 110 -31.23 -15.50 -27.03
CA GLU A 110 -31.00 -14.12 -26.58
C GLU A 110 -31.65 -13.11 -27.54
N VAL A 111 -31.48 -13.30 -28.85
CA VAL A 111 -32.14 -12.46 -29.88
C VAL A 111 -33.67 -12.61 -29.79
N ARG A 112 -34.18 -13.83 -29.61
CA ARG A 112 -35.62 -14.09 -29.45
C ARG A 112 -36.19 -13.42 -28.20
N LYS A 113 -35.47 -13.50 -27.08
CA LYS A 113 -35.85 -12.86 -25.81
C LYS A 113 -35.87 -11.34 -25.96
N TYR A 114 -34.80 -10.77 -26.53
CA TYR A 114 -34.71 -9.33 -26.78
C TYR A 114 -35.85 -8.81 -27.66
N ALA A 115 -36.20 -9.54 -28.73
CA ALA A 115 -37.31 -9.16 -29.60
C ALA A 115 -38.69 -9.30 -28.94
N SER A 116 -38.84 -10.26 -28.02
CA SER A 116 -40.09 -10.46 -27.26
C SER A 116 -40.28 -9.40 -26.18
N GLU A 117 -39.19 -8.96 -25.54
CA GLU A 117 -39.22 -7.91 -24.51
C GLU A 117 -39.36 -6.50 -25.10
N ASN A 118 -38.85 -6.28 -26.31
CA ASN A 118 -38.83 -4.95 -26.95
C ASN A 118 -39.37 -4.99 -28.40
N PRO A 119 -40.65 -5.35 -28.61
CA PRO A 119 -41.23 -5.49 -29.94
C PRO A 119 -41.23 -4.18 -30.74
N ASP A 120 -41.47 -3.03 -30.09
CA ASP A 120 -41.50 -1.72 -30.76
C ASP A 120 -40.12 -1.36 -31.33
N ARG A 121 -39.06 -1.57 -30.55
CA ARG A 121 -37.67 -1.29 -30.95
C ARG A 121 -37.23 -2.17 -32.11
N VAL A 122 -37.59 -3.45 -32.07
CA VAL A 122 -37.27 -4.38 -33.16
C VAL A 122 -38.06 -4.03 -34.41
N THR A 123 -39.31 -3.61 -34.29
CA THR A 123 -40.12 -3.17 -35.43
C THR A 123 -39.55 -1.91 -36.08
N ASP A 124 -39.10 -0.93 -35.29
CA ASP A 124 -38.43 0.27 -35.79
C ASP A 124 -37.12 -0.06 -36.53
N LEU A 125 -36.33 -1.00 -35.99
CA LEU A 125 -35.10 -1.47 -36.61
C LEU A 125 -35.37 -2.15 -37.96
N ILE A 126 -36.36 -3.05 -38.01
CA ILE A 126 -36.78 -3.73 -39.25
C ILE A 126 -37.30 -2.70 -40.26
N ASN A 127 -38.11 -1.73 -39.82
CA ASN A 127 -38.60 -0.65 -40.68
C ASN A 127 -37.46 0.21 -41.24
N SER A 128 -36.40 0.45 -40.47
CA SER A 128 -35.22 1.21 -40.93
C SER A 128 -34.44 0.47 -42.03
N TRP A 129 -34.47 -0.87 -42.04
CA TRP A 129 -33.84 -1.68 -43.08
C TRP A 129 -34.74 -1.90 -44.29
N LEU A 130 -36.05 -1.97 -44.10
CA LEU A 130 -37.01 -2.16 -45.19
C LEU A 130 -37.36 -0.87 -45.93
N ASN A 131 -37.21 0.30 -45.28
CA ASN A 131 -37.45 1.61 -45.89
C ASN A 131 -36.15 2.32 -46.31
N VAL A 132 -35.16 1.56 -46.79
CA VAL A 132 -34.03 2.13 -47.56
C VAL A 132 -34.50 2.63 -48.91
#